data_AF-A0A3D0UWX5-F1
#
_entry.id   AF-A0A3D0UWX5-F1
#
_cell.length_a   1.000
_cell.length_b   1.000
_cell.length_c   1.000
_cell.angle_alpha   90.00
_cell.angle_beta   90.00
_cell.angle_gamma   90.00
#
_symmetry.space_group_name_H-M   'P 1'
#
loop_
_entity.id
_entity.type
_entity.pdbx_description
1 polymer ?
#
loop_
_entity_poly.entity_id
_entity_poly.type
_entity_poly.pdbx_seq_one_letter_code
_entity_poly.pdbx_strand_id
1 'polypeptide(L)'
;MNLTNIQKIADDIKTITIQGATNIAKAACQVMEQELRGQTFSSPEELKDFVFTATEILIKARETEPLLRNGMKYAKSKLNAGSSQLEIADAFAEYYSRVVREEECRPLIGADLINDGENIVTHCHS
;
A
#
# COMPACT_ATOMS: atom_id res chain seq x y z
N MET A 1 17.55 11.82 4.55
CA MET A 1 16.47 11.05 3.89
C MET A 1 16.99 10.06 2.83
N ASN A 2 16.73 8.76 3.01
CA ASN A 2 17.01 7.71 2.00
C ASN A 2 15.70 7.27 1.33
N LEU A 3 15.68 7.11 0.00
CA LEU A 3 14.50 6.70 -0.78
C LEU A 3 14.78 5.49 -1.69
N THR A 4 15.94 4.84 -1.56
CA THR A 4 16.38 3.79 -2.50
C THR A 4 15.39 2.61 -2.57
N ASN A 5 14.89 2.13 -1.43
CA ASN A 5 13.93 1.03 -1.41
C ASN A 5 12.56 1.43 -1.96
N ILE A 6 12.12 2.68 -1.68
CA ILE A 6 10.89 3.24 -2.25
C ILE A 6 10.98 3.29 -3.78
N GLN A 7 12.12 3.76 -4.30
CA GLN A 7 12.36 3.86 -5.73
C GLN A 7 12.36 2.48 -6.40
N LYS A 8 12.99 1.48 -5.75
CA LYS A 8 12.98 0.10 -6.22
C LYS A 8 11.55 -0.45 -6.33
N ILE A 9 10.73 -0.31 -5.28
CA ILE A 9 9.34 -0.77 -5.31
C ILE A 9 8.53 -0.03 -6.39
N ALA A 10 8.73 1.28 -6.54
CA ALA A 10 8.08 2.05 -7.59
C ALA A 10 8.48 1.55 -9.00
N ASP A 11 9.74 1.19 -9.22
CA ASP A 11 10.20 0.68 -10.50
C ASP A 11 9.72 -0.76 -10.75
N ASP A 12 9.64 -1.60 -9.71
CA ASP A 12 9.03 -2.93 -9.79
C ASP A 12 7.53 -2.85 -10.13
N ILE A 13 6.82 -1.83 -9.63
CA ILE A 13 5.42 -1.55 -10.01
C ILE A 13 5.32 -1.09 -11.47
N LYS A 14 6.17 -0.15 -11.91
CA LYS A 14 6.16 0.36 -13.30
C LYS A 14 6.48 -0.72 -14.32
N THR A 15 7.41 -1.61 -13.99
CA THR A 15 7.86 -2.71 -14.85
C THR A 15 6.95 -3.93 -14.77
N ILE A 16 5.86 -3.87 -13.98
CA ILE A 16 4.88 -4.95 -13.81
C ILE A 16 5.49 -6.19 -13.12
N THR A 17 6.68 -6.05 -12.54
CA THR A 17 7.27 -7.06 -11.65
C THR A 17 6.38 -7.25 -10.42
N ILE A 18 5.85 -6.15 -9.89
CA ILE A 18 4.77 -6.14 -8.89
C ILE A 18 3.50 -5.69 -9.61
N GLN A 19 2.52 -6.60 -9.69
CA GLN A 19 1.27 -6.38 -10.42
C GLN A 19 0.04 -6.87 -9.66
N GLY A 20 -1.13 -6.36 -10.07
CA GLY A 20 -2.39 -6.57 -9.36
C GLY A 20 -2.56 -5.57 -8.23
N ALA A 21 -3.77 -5.03 -8.09
CA ALA A 21 -4.08 -3.98 -7.12
C ALA A 21 -3.63 -4.35 -5.70
N THR A 22 -3.94 -5.57 -5.26
CA THR A 22 -3.62 -6.11 -3.93
C THR A 22 -2.12 -6.15 -3.68
N ASN A 23 -1.32 -6.71 -4.60
CA ASN A 23 0.13 -6.82 -4.40
C ASN A 23 0.82 -5.47 -4.46
N ILE A 24 0.37 -4.57 -5.33
CA ILE A 24 0.88 -3.18 -5.38
C ILE A 24 0.65 -2.47 -4.05
N ALA A 25 -0.57 -2.55 -3.50
CA ALA A 25 -0.90 -1.92 -2.23
C ALA A 25 -0.11 -2.54 -1.06
N LYS A 26 0.01 -3.87 -1.01
CA LYS A 26 0.80 -4.60 0.00
C LYS A 26 2.26 -4.16 -0.03
N ALA A 27 2.91 -4.21 -1.21
CA ALA A 27 4.31 -3.84 -1.36
C ALA A 27 4.58 -2.37 -0.97
N ALA A 28 3.71 -1.45 -1.40
CA ALA A 28 3.83 -0.03 -1.09
C ALA A 28 3.67 0.25 0.42
N CYS A 29 2.69 -0.37 1.08
CA CYS A 29 2.50 -0.18 2.53
C CYS A 29 3.66 -0.80 3.32
N GLN A 30 4.11 -1.99 2.92
CA GLN A 30 5.20 -2.69 3.59
C GLN A 30 6.52 -1.90 3.51
N VAL A 31 6.90 -1.37 2.34
CA VAL A 31 8.13 -0.59 2.22
C VAL A 31 8.04 0.71 3.02
N MET A 32 6.88 1.38 3.01
CA MET A 32 6.68 2.61 3.81
C MET A 32 6.80 2.33 5.31
N GLU A 33 6.21 1.24 5.80
CA GLU A 33 6.36 0.81 7.19
C GLU A 33 7.84 0.56 7.53
N GLN A 34 8.54 -0.23 6.72
CA GLN A 34 9.93 -0.58 6.95
C GLN A 34 10.83 0.65 7.00
N GLU A 35 10.67 1.59 6.07
CA GLU A 35 11.45 2.82 6.06
C GLU A 35 11.13 3.71 7.27
N LEU A 36 9.86 3.84 7.65
CA LEU A 36 9.48 4.60 8.84
C LEU A 36 9.93 3.96 10.14
N ARG A 37 10.13 2.63 10.20
CA ARG A 37 10.72 1.98 11.38
C ARG A 37 12.26 1.97 11.36
N GLY A 38 12.86 1.98 10.17
CA GLY A 38 14.30 1.82 9.98
C GLY A 38 15.10 3.12 9.87
N GLN A 39 14.46 4.23 9.50
CA GLN A 39 15.11 5.55 9.41
C GLN A 39 14.85 6.41 10.65
N THR A 40 15.80 7.30 10.94
CA THR A 40 15.65 8.38 11.92
C THR A 40 15.47 9.70 11.18
N PHE A 41 14.47 10.47 11.55
CA PHE A 41 14.23 11.82 11.02
C PHE A 41 14.59 12.86 12.09
N SER A 42 15.34 13.88 11.69
CA SER A 42 15.91 14.87 12.60
C SER A 42 14.89 15.92 13.04
N SER A 43 13.78 16.04 12.32
CA SER A 43 12.68 16.96 12.63
C SER A 43 11.33 16.43 12.10
N PRO A 44 10.21 16.96 12.62
CA PRO A 44 8.88 16.71 12.06
C PRO A 44 8.76 17.07 10.58
N GLU A 45 9.46 18.12 10.13
CA GLU A 45 9.51 18.54 8.73
C GLU A 45 10.22 17.51 7.86
N GLU A 46 11.35 16.95 8.31
CA GLU A 46 12.06 15.90 7.55
C GLU A 46 11.19 14.63 7.42
N LEU A 47 10.49 14.24 8.49
CA LEU A 47 9.53 13.14 8.46
C LEU A 47 8.39 13.42 7.48
N LYS A 48 7.82 14.63 7.53
CA LYS A 48 6.74 15.05 6.64
C LYS A 48 7.21 14.98 5.18
N ASP A 49 8.34 15.59 4.86
CA ASP A 49 8.89 15.60 3.51
C ASP A 49 9.17 14.18 3.01
N PHE A 50 9.63 13.28 3.88
CA PHE A 50 9.81 11.87 3.54
C PHE A 50 8.50 11.21 3.16
N VAL A 51 7.48 11.28 4.03
CA VAL A 51 6.19 10.62 3.78
C VAL A 51 5.52 11.19 2.53
N PHE A 52 5.54 12.51 2.33
CA PHE A 52 4.99 13.12 1.12
C PHE A 52 5.74 12.66 -0.12
N THR A 53 7.08 12.76 -0.13
CA THR A 53 7.88 12.38 -1.30
C THR A 53 7.75 10.90 -1.64
N ALA A 54 7.86 10.01 -0.65
CA ALA A 54 7.79 8.58 -0.84
C ALA A 54 6.41 8.12 -1.33
N THR A 55 5.32 8.67 -0.75
CA THR A 55 3.96 8.36 -1.22
C THR A 55 3.70 8.84 -2.64
N GLU A 56 4.22 10.01 -3.03
CA GLU A 56 4.09 10.52 -4.40
C GLU A 56 4.89 9.68 -5.42
N ILE A 57 6.08 9.20 -5.06
CA ILE A 57 6.86 8.29 -5.91
C ILE A 57 6.07 7.00 -6.18
N LEU A 58 5.50 6.40 -5.13
CA LEU A 58 4.72 5.17 -5.25
C LEU A 58 3.44 5.40 -6.06
N ILE A 59 2.68 6.47 -5.80
CA ILE A 59 1.46 6.79 -6.56
C ILE A 59 1.76 6.99 -8.05
N LYS A 60 2.84 7.71 -8.38
CA LYS A 60 3.24 7.95 -9.78
C LYS A 60 3.70 6.69 -10.50
N ALA A 61 4.08 5.64 -9.78
CA ALA A 61 4.39 4.35 -10.40
C ALA A 61 3.18 3.74 -11.11
N ARG A 62 1.96 4.01 -10.61
CA ARG A 62 0.70 3.60 -11.22
C ARG A 62 -0.46 4.51 -10.77
N GLU A 63 -0.59 5.66 -11.42
CA GLU A 63 -1.51 6.73 -11.01
C GLU A 63 -3.00 6.31 -10.98
N THR A 64 -3.37 5.31 -11.78
CA THR A 64 -4.74 4.80 -11.90
C THR A 64 -5.10 3.73 -10.87
N GLU A 65 -4.19 3.31 -9.99
CA GLU A 65 -4.44 2.22 -9.02
C GLU A 65 -5.08 2.74 -7.72
N PRO A 66 -6.40 2.57 -7.50
CA PRO A 66 -7.09 3.16 -6.35
C PRO A 66 -6.68 2.54 -5.02
N LEU A 67 -6.39 1.23 -4.95
CA LEU A 67 -6.08 0.58 -3.67
C LEU A 67 -4.78 1.12 -3.07
N LEU A 68 -3.77 1.32 -3.92
CA LEU A 68 -2.53 2.00 -3.57
C LEU A 68 -2.80 3.41 -3.03
N ARG A 69 -3.54 4.23 -3.79
CA ARG A 69 -3.82 5.63 -3.43
C ARG A 69 -4.58 5.74 -2.12
N ASN A 70 -5.51 4.83 -1.85
CA ASN A 70 -6.27 4.78 -0.62
C ASN A 70 -5.37 4.47 0.59
N GLY A 71 -4.44 3.52 0.46
CA GLY A 71 -3.45 3.23 1.51
C GLY A 71 -2.55 4.43 1.81
N MET A 72 -2.01 5.06 0.77
CA MET A 72 -1.17 6.26 0.93
C MET A 72 -1.96 7.42 1.56
N LYS A 73 -3.23 7.62 1.16
CA LYS A 73 -4.11 8.65 1.74
C LYS A 73 -4.44 8.38 3.21
N TYR A 74 -4.67 7.11 3.57
CA TYR A 74 -4.95 6.72 4.95
C TYR A 74 -3.79 7.09 5.88
N ALA A 75 -2.57 6.68 5.55
CA ALA A 75 -1.40 6.99 6.37
C ALA A 75 -1.07 8.49 6.40
N LYS A 76 -1.18 9.20 5.26
CA LYS A 76 -1.03 10.67 5.21
C LYS A 76 -2.02 11.41 6.12
N SER A 77 -3.22 10.85 6.33
CA SER A 77 -4.19 11.46 7.24
C SER A 77 -3.71 11.46 8.71
N LYS A 78 -2.93 10.45 9.12
CA LYS A 78 -2.34 10.38 10.47
C LYS A 78 -1.23 11.40 10.64
N LEU A 79 -0.35 11.53 9.63
CA LEU A 79 0.66 12.58 9.60
C LEU A 79 0.04 13.98 9.73
N ASN A 80 -1.02 14.27 8.98
CA ASN A 80 -1.71 15.56 9.06
C ASN A 80 -2.43 15.79 10.40
N ALA A 81 -2.73 14.74 11.15
CA ALA A 81 -3.28 14.81 12.50
C ALA A 81 -2.19 15.00 13.58
N GLY A 82 -0.91 15.10 13.20
CA GLY A 82 0.21 15.28 14.13
C GLY A 82 0.68 13.99 14.80
N SER A 83 0.34 12.82 14.23
CA SER A 83 0.82 11.53 14.72
C SER A 83 2.35 11.43 14.67
N SER A 84 2.90 10.68 15.62
CA SER A 84 4.31 10.31 15.66
C SER A 84 4.72 9.43 14.47
N GLN A 85 6.02 9.36 14.21
CA GLN A 85 6.61 8.48 13.21
C GLN A 85 6.12 7.02 13.35
N LEU A 86 6.08 6.51 14.59
CA LEU A 86 5.66 5.14 14.86
C LEU A 86 4.18 4.92 14.54
N GLU A 87 3.31 5.85 14.92
CA GLU A 87 1.88 5.78 14.59
C GLU A 87 1.61 5.86 13.08
N ILE A 88 2.42 6.60 12.33
CA ILE A 88 2.32 6.63 10.86
C ILE A 88 2.78 5.28 10.28
N ALA A 89 3.85 4.69 10.80
CA ALA A 89 4.28 3.35 10.41
C ALA A 89 3.20 2.30 10.69
N ASP A 90 2.59 2.35 11.88
CA ASP A 90 1.51 1.47 12.29
C ASP A 90 0.27 1.66 11.40
N ALA A 91 0.00 2.86 10.89
CA ALA A 91 -1.08 3.08 9.93
C ALA A 91 -0.85 2.38 8.58
N PHE A 92 0.39 2.31 8.11
CA PHE A 92 0.74 1.51 6.92
C PHE A 92 0.59 0.01 7.20
N ALA A 93 1.07 -0.47 8.34
CA ALA A 93 0.94 -1.87 8.78
C ALA A 93 -0.53 -2.28 8.94
N GLU A 94 -1.36 -1.39 9.49
CA GLU A 94 -2.79 -1.58 9.65
C GLU A 94 -3.48 -1.69 8.27
N TYR A 95 -3.16 -0.78 7.34
CA TYR A 95 -3.74 -0.83 6.00
C TYR A 95 -3.33 -2.11 5.26
N TYR A 96 -2.05 -2.50 5.36
CA TYR A 96 -1.57 -3.78 4.84
C TYR A 96 -2.39 -4.96 5.39
N SER A 97 -2.57 -5.01 6.71
CA SER A 97 -3.30 -6.09 7.38
C SER A 97 -4.77 -6.13 6.95
N ARG A 98 -5.40 -4.97 6.73
CA ARG A 98 -6.76 -4.89 6.18
C ARG A 98 -6.84 -5.45 4.76
N VAL A 99 -5.84 -5.17 3.91
CA VAL A 99 -5.77 -5.70 2.54
C VAL A 99 -5.58 -7.22 2.56
N VAL A 100 -4.68 -7.76 3.39
CA VAL A 100 -4.49 -9.22 3.54
C VAL A 100 -5.78 -9.89 4.00
N ARG A 101 -6.42 -9.35 5.05
CA ARG A 101 -7.68 -9.90 5.55
C ARG A 101 -8.79 -9.87 4.50
N GLU A 102 -8.89 -8.80 3.71
CA GLU A 102 -9.86 -8.69 2.63
C GLU A 102 -9.64 -9.76 1.55
N GLU A 103 -8.38 -9.96 1.13
CA GLU A 103 -7.99 -10.98 0.16
C GLU A 103 -8.34 -12.40 0.63
N GLU A 104 -8.19 -12.69 1.92
CA GLU A 104 -8.55 -13.98 2.53
C GLU A 104 -10.07 -14.17 2.70
N CYS A 105 -10.78 -13.12 3.12
CA CYS A 105 -12.20 -13.21 3.45
C CYS A 105 -13.10 -13.16 2.21
N ARG A 106 -12.73 -12.38 1.18
CA ARG A 106 -13.56 -12.16 -0.02
C ARG A 106 -13.92 -13.48 -0.74
N PRO A 107 -13.00 -14.44 -0.96
CA PRO A 107 -13.34 -15.71 -1.59
C PRO A 107 -14.31 -16.54 -0.75
N LEU A 108 -14.18 -16.54 0.58
CA LEU A 108 -15.07 -17.29 1.47
C LEU A 108 -16.50 -16.75 1.40
N ILE A 109 -16.66 -15.43 1.40
CA ILE A 109 -17.96 -14.77 1.25
C ILE A 109 -18.52 -14.97 -0.16
N GLY A 110 -17.66 -14.87 -1.18
CA GLY A 110 -18.06 -15.00 -2.58
C GLY A 110 -18.47 -16.42 -2.97
N ALA A 111 -17.92 -17.44 -2.30
CA ALA A 111 -18.25 -18.85 -2.55
C ALA A 111 -19.73 -19.15 -2.29
N ASP A 112 -20.38 -18.46 -1.34
CA ASP A 112 -21.81 -18.60 -1.05
C ASP A 112 -22.71 -18.18 -2.23
N LEU A 113 -22.16 -17.46 -3.21
CA LEU A 113 -22.87 -17.03 -4.43
C LEU A 113 -22.78 -18.03 -5.58
N ILE A 114 -21.92 -19.05 -5.48
CA ILE A 114 -21.61 -19.99 -6.57
C ILE A 114 -22.19 -21.37 -6.22
N ASN A 115 -22.99 -21.92 -7.12
CA ASN A 115 -23.59 -23.24 -6.96
C ASN A 115 -22.83 -24.33 -7.75
N ASP A 116 -22.99 -25.58 -7.34
CA ASP A 116 -22.44 -26.72 -8.05
C ASP A 116 -22.98 -26.81 -9.49
N GLY A 117 -22.08 -27.04 -10.44
CA GLY A 117 -22.40 -27.13 -11.87
C GLY A 117 -22.55 -25.79 -12.62
N GLU A 118 -22.34 -24.64 -11.96
CA GLU A 118 -22.38 -23.33 -12.64
C GLU A 118 -21.13 -23.07 -13.49
N ASN A 119 -21.32 -22.43 -14.65
CA ASN A 119 -20.23 -21.94 -15.47
C ASN A 119 -19.94 -20.47 -15.12
N ILE A 120 -18.77 -20.20 -14.57
CA ILE A 120 -18.33 -18.85 -14.22
C ILE A 120 -17.47 -18.27 -15.34
N VAL A 121 -17.83 -17.09 -15.84
CA VAL A 121 -17.00 -16.31 -16.77
C VAL A 121 -16.23 -15.26 -15.98
N THR A 122 -14.91 -15.26 -16.10
CA THR A 122 -14.03 -14.24 -15.54
C THR A 122 -13.33 -13.46 -16.65
N HIS A 123 -12.82 -12.27 -16.33
CA HIS A 123 -12.03 -11.46 -17.24
C HIS A 123 -10.88 -10.80 -16.48
N CYS A 124 -9.75 -10.56 -17.17
CA CYS A 124 -8.48 -10.11 -16.58
C CYS A 124 -7.87 -11.13 -15.60
N HIS A 125 -6.92 -10.67 -14.79
CA HIS A 125 -6.28 -11.41 -13.71
C HIS A 125 -6.59 -10.68 -12.39
N SER A 126 -7.57 -11.19 -11.62
CA SER A 126 -8.07 -10.60 -10.37
C SER A 126 -7.72 -11.43 -9.16
#